data_AF-A0A8S3URT7-F1
#
_entry.id   AF-A0A8S3URT7-F1
#
_cell.length_a   1.000
_cell.length_b   1.000
_cell.length_c   1.000
_cell.angle_alpha   90.00
_cell.angle_beta   90.00
_cell.angle_gamma   90.00
#
_symmetry.space_group_name_H-M   'P 1'
#
loop_
_entity.id
_entity.type
_entity.pdbx_description
1 polymer ?
#
loop_
_entity_poly.entity_id
_entity_poly.type
_entity_poly.pdbx_seq_one_letter_code
_entity_poly.pdbx_strand_id
1 'polypeptide(L)'
;MQIKDTHCKGKISLKLLEYNNPTGTDAKGDCCDSPVNTPGCTIGTCDHLFRICLLDNISNSNTSNCLQSTEVTTSDKNVVKFDQNLQNVQFVFDTWKGEAPIQIVVFDSNTDDKQNVLVDQFLNIYNSTKAGFNQTSITAVNLNLIGTRSKNPTSLRFSLSVYCDPQYYGSDCSVKCVPTNKCDGHYTCDHRGTKFVYGWREQTVQNRFQAVMSTAVYTQVS
;
A
#
# COMPACT_ATOMS: atom_id res chain seq x y z
N MET A 1 7.42 -2.97 30.73
CA MET A 1 7.11 -2.21 29.51
C MET A 1 6.42 -3.18 28.55
N GLN A 2 5.09 -3.16 28.46
CA GLN A 2 4.38 -3.99 27.49
C GLN A 2 4.55 -3.34 26.12
N ILE A 3 5.27 -4.01 25.23
CA ILE A 3 5.23 -3.71 23.81
C ILE A 3 3.79 -4.05 23.38
N LYS A 4 2.97 -3.03 23.11
CA LYS A 4 1.73 -3.25 22.38
C LYS A 4 2.15 -3.73 21.00
N ASP A 5 1.99 -5.02 20.74
CA ASP A 5 1.99 -5.57 19.38
C ASP A 5 0.92 -4.83 18.59
N THR A 6 1.32 -3.75 17.94
CA THR A 6 0.49 -3.04 16.98
C THR A 6 0.68 -3.79 15.67
N HIS A 7 0.11 -4.99 15.60
CA HIS A 7 0.17 -5.82 14.41
C HIS A 7 -0.68 -5.15 13.32
N CYS A 8 -0.01 -4.57 12.34
CA CYS A 8 -0.66 -4.12 11.12
C CYS A 8 -1.36 -5.30 10.44
N LYS A 9 -2.51 -5.03 9.81
CA LYS A 9 -3.41 -6.07 9.25
C LYS A 9 -3.45 -6.06 7.73
N GLY A 10 -2.78 -5.10 7.10
CA GLY A 10 -2.69 -5.00 5.65
C GLY A 10 -1.64 -3.99 5.18
N LYS A 11 -1.45 -3.98 3.86
CA LYS A 11 -0.40 -3.25 3.16
C LYS A 11 -0.93 -2.60 1.89
N ILE A 12 -0.44 -1.40 1.63
CA ILE A 12 -0.50 -0.73 0.33
C ILE A 12 0.86 -0.95 -0.32
N SER A 13 0.89 -1.56 -1.50
CA SER A 13 2.11 -1.78 -2.28
C SER A 13 2.15 -0.79 -3.43
N LEU A 14 3.15 0.07 -3.43
CA LEU A 14 3.48 1.00 -4.51
C LEU A 14 4.74 0.54 -5.23
N LYS A 15 4.68 0.39 -6.55
CA LYS A 15 5.85 0.08 -7.38
C LYS A 15 6.06 1.19 -8.39
N LEU A 16 7.20 1.86 -8.31
CA LEU A 16 7.61 2.79 -9.36
C LEU A 16 7.86 1.98 -10.64
N LEU A 17 7.43 2.52 -11.79
CA LEU A 17 7.57 1.83 -13.09
C LEU A 17 8.49 2.63 -14.00
N GLU A 18 8.23 3.92 -14.15
CA GLU A 18 8.99 4.78 -15.05
C GLU A 18 8.88 6.25 -14.64
N TYR A 19 9.99 6.97 -14.72
CA TYR A 19 10.04 8.41 -14.49
C TYR A 19 10.78 9.10 -15.64
N ASN A 20 10.29 10.27 -16.05
CA ASN A 20 10.82 11.01 -17.19
C ASN A 20 10.94 12.50 -16.90
N ASN A 21 12.19 12.97 -16.83
CA ASN A 21 12.60 14.37 -16.79
C ASN A 21 13.50 14.64 -18.01
N PRO A 22 12.96 14.71 -19.23
CA PRO A 22 13.76 14.67 -20.45
C PRO A 22 14.65 15.91 -20.62
N THR A 23 14.32 17.01 -19.95
CA THR A 23 15.09 18.25 -19.98
C THR A 23 16.24 18.28 -18.98
N GLY A 24 16.31 17.34 -18.03
CA GLY A 24 17.37 17.34 -17.00
C GLY A 24 17.35 18.60 -16.14
N THR A 25 16.17 19.17 -15.91
CA THR A 25 16.01 20.42 -15.17
C THR A 25 15.29 20.21 -13.85
N ASP A 26 15.51 21.11 -12.91
CA ASP A 26 14.80 21.22 -11.64
C ASP A 26 13.42 21.94 -11.82
N ALA A 27 12.74 22.24 -10.71
CA ALA A 27 11.46 22.94 -10.71
C ALA A 27 11.54 24.42 -11.15
N LYS A 28 12.72 25.05 -11.08
CA LYS A 28 12.97 26.43 -11.54
C LYS A 28 13.30 26.48 -13.03
N GLY A 29 13.72 25.34 -13.59
CA GLY A 29 14.19 25.20 -14.96
C GLY A 29 15.71 25.29 -15.08
N ASP A 30 16.43 25.27 -13.96
CA ASP A 30 17.88 25.18 -13.92
C ASP A 30 18.29 23.71 -14.14
N CYS A 31 19.48 23.48 -14.70
CA CYS A 31 19.97 22.11 -14.90
C CYS A 31 20.35 21.48 -13.55
N CYS A 32 20.11 20.17 -13.39
CA CYS A 32 20.46 19.39 -12.21
C CYS A 32 21.98 19.42 -11.93
N ASP A 33 22.77 18.76 -12.80
CA ASP A 33 24.23 18.63 -12.64
C ASP A 33 25.08 19.42 -13.66
N SER A 34 24.46 20.28 -14.49
CA SER A 34 25.22 21.10 -15.46
C SER A 34 25.74 22.40 -14.83
N PRO A 35 26.91 22.90 -15.27
CA PRO A 35 27.32 24.28 -14.99
C PRO A 35 26.24 25.27 -15.42
N VAL A 36 26.04 26.31 -14.60
CA VAL A 36 25.06 27.38 -14.83
C VAL A 36 25.23 27.94 -16.25
N ASN A 37 24.13 28.01 -17.01
CA ASN A 37 24.04 28.47 -18.40
C ASN A 37 24.43 27.49 -19.51
N THR A 38 24.52 26.18 -19.24
CA THR A 38 24.67 25.19 -20.33
C THR A 38 23.37 25.10 -21.13
N PRO A 39 23.33 25.50 -22.43
CA PRO A 39 22.10 25.47 -23.19
C PRO A 39 21.56 24.05 -23.31
N GLY A 40 20.32 23.84 -22.87
CA GLY A 40 19.60 22.57 -22.99
C GLY A 40 20.11 21.43 -22.10
N CYS A 41 20.85 21.73 -21.02
CA CYS A 41 21.34 20.73 -20.05
C CYS A 41 22.01 19.53 -20.73
N THR A 42 22.89 19.83 -21.68
CA THR A 42 23.55 18.81 -22.53
C THR A 42 24.68 18.06 -21.80
N ILE A 43 25.05 18.49 -20.60
CA ILE A 43 26.17 17.96 -19.80
C ILE A 43 25.66 17.63 -18.39
N GLY A 44 25.67 16.36 -17.99
CA GLY A 44 25.14 15.92 -16.70
C GLY A 44 23.67 15.52 -16.78
N THR A 45 23.25 14.61 -15.90
CA THR A 45 21.84 14.21 -15.76
C THR A 45 21.36 14.60 -14.37
N CYS A 46 20.35 13.93 -13.82
CA CYS A 46 19.87 14.20 -12.46
C CYS A 46 19.93 12.90 -11.66
N ASP A 47 20.34 12.99 -10.40
CA ASP A 47 20.42 11.87 -9.45
C ASP A 47 19.19 11.83 -8.53
N HIS A 48 18.04 11.55 -9.14
CA HIS A 48 16.75 11.73 -8.50
C HIS A 48 16.57 10.97 -7.15
N LEU A 49 16.09 11.70 -6.15
CA LEU A 49 15.56 11.21 -4.87
C LEU A 49 14.03 11.36 -4.83
N PHE A 50 13.33 10.24 -4.78
CA PHE A 50 11.88 10.16 -4.65
C PHE A 50 11.50 10.03 -3.18
N ARG A 51 10.86 11.05 -2.61
CA ARG A 51 10.20 10.98 -1.31
C ARG A 51 8.73 10.64 -1.50
N ILE A 52 8.36 9.43 -1.11
CA ILE A 52 7.00 8.88 -1.28
C ILE A 52 6.33 8.89 0.09
N CYS A 53 5.17 9.53 0.17
CA CYS A 53 4.49 9.85 1.42
C CYS A 53 3.03 9.43 1.37
N LEU A 54 2.59 8.64 2.35
CA LEU A 54 1.18 8.38 2.62
C LEU A 54 0.65 9.49 3.52
N LEU A 55 -0.37 10.22 3.07
CA LEU A 55 -0.97 11.33 3.79
C LEU A 55 -2.26 10.87 4.50
N ASP A 56 -2.66 11.60 5.54
CA ASP A 56 -3.99 11.43 6.15
C ASP A 56 -5.10 12.08 5.29
N ASN A 57 -4.79 13.21 4.65
CA ASN A 57 -5.68 13.92 3.72
C ASN A 57 -4.86 14.79 2.76
N ILE A 58 -5.34 14.97 1.52
CA ILE A 58 -4.73 15.86 0.51
C ILE A 58 -4.73 17.34 0.89
N SER A 59 -5.73 17.80 1.63
CA SER A 59 -5.91 19.23 1.98
C SER A 59 -4.73 19.85 2.74
N ASN A 60 -3.85 19.03 3.30
CA ASN A 60 -2.64 19.46 4.01
C ASN A 60 -1.36 18.97 3.31
N SER A 61 -1.28 19.07 1.97
CA SER A 61 -0.14 18.63 1.16
C SER A 61 1.15 19.45 1.37
N ASN A 62 1.60 19.55 2.62
CA ASN A 62 2.95 19.97 2.99
C ASN A 62 3.70 18.71 3.42
N THR A 63 4.95 18.57 2.98
CA THR A 63 5.80 17.38 3.17
C THR A 63 6.08 17.00 4.63
N SER A 64 5.60 17.79 5.60
CA SER A 64 5.71 17.55 7.04
C SER A 64 4.64 16.63 7.62
N ASN A 65 3.57 16.30 6.88
CA ASN A 65 2.40 15.56 7.40
C ASN A 65 2.30 14.11 6.88
N CYS A 66 3.43 13.45 6.68
CA CYS A 66 3.45 12.04 6.27
C CYS A 66 3.09 11.12 7.44
N LEU A 67 2.05 10.30 7.27
CA LEU A 67 1.77 9.20 8.19
C LEU A 67 2.89 8.16 8.12
N GLN A 68 3.32 7.85 6.90
CA GLN A 68 4.44 6.97 6.59
C GLN A 68 5.15 7.52 5.35
N SER A 69 6.48 7.40 5.32
CA SER A 69 7.28 7.84 4.18
C SER A 69 8.42 6.87 3.89
N THR A 70 8.78 6.79 2.63
CA THR A 70 9.96 6.06 2.14
C THR A 70 10.69 6.93 1.13
N GLU A 71 12.00 6.76 1.06
CA GLU A 71 12.86 7.41 0.08
C GLU A 71 13.47 6.38 -0.87
N VAL A 72 13.49 6.71 -2.16
CA VAL A 72 14.06 5.90 -3.24
C VAL A 72 15.00 6.78 -4.04
N THR A 73 16.27 6.41 -4.13
CA THR A 73 17.28 7.11 -4.93
C THR A 73 17.53 6.35 -6.23
N THR A 74 17.80 7.07 -7.32
CA THR A 74 18.16 6.47 -8.60
C THR A 74 19.58 6.83 -9.00
N SER A 75 20.17 6.03 -9.89
CA SER A 75 21.39 6.43 -10.61
C SER A 75 21.17 7.71 -11.39
N ASP A 76 22.22 8.49 -11.59
CA ASP A 76 22.24 9.72 -12.40
C ASP A 76 21.72 9.48 -13.83
N LYS A 77 20.42 9.79 -14.04
CA LYS A 77 19.66 9.58 -15.29
C LYS A 77 18.40 10.46 -15.33
N ASN A 78 18.23 11.16 -16.45
CA ASN A 78 17.01 11.94 -16.76
C ASN A 78 15.76 11.09 -16.98
N VAL A 79 15.94 9.84 -17.46
CA VAL A 79 14.86 8.88 -17.67
C VAL A 79 15.18 7.60 -16.92
N VAL A 80 14.30 7.24 -15.99
CA VAL A 80 14.48 6.07 -15.13
C VAL A 80 13.40 5.04 -15.46
N LYS A 81 13.83 3.83 -15.80
CA LYS A 81 12.96 2.64 -15.82
C LYS A 81 13.33 1.80 -14.61
N PHE A 82 12.36 1.61 -13.72
CA PHE A 82 12.57 0.86 -12.49
C PHE A 82 12.50 -0.64 -12.82
N ASP A 83 13.53 -1.39 -12.42
CA ASP A 83 13.51 -2.86 -12.57
C ASP A 83 12.43 -3.45 -11.64
N GLN A 84 11.77 -4.54 -12.06
CA GLN A 84 10.73 -5.19 -11.27
C GLN A 84 11.24 -5.76 -9.94
N ASN A 85 12.56 -5.95 -9.81
CA ASN A 85 13.22 -6.38 -8.59
C ASN A 85 13.59 -5.22 -7.64
N LEU A 86 13.51 -3.97 -8.10
CA LEU A 86 13.90 -2.79 -7.32
C LEU A 86 12.67 -2.09 -6.70
N GLN A 87 12.67 -2.08 -5.36
CA GLN A 87 11.92 -1.20 -4.45
C GLN A 87 10.40 -1.13 -4.65
N ASN A 88 9.74 -2.23 -4.24
CA ASN A 88 8.33 -2.17 -3.84
C ASN A 88 8.23 -1.40 -2.52
N VAL A 89 7.66 -0.20 -2.56
CA VAL A 89 7.36 0.59 -1.36
C VAL A 89 6.10 0.04 -0.72
N GLN A 90 6.15 -0.22 0.59
CA GLN A 90 5.02 -0.74 1.35
C GLN A 90 4.64 0.21 2.47
N PHE A 91 3.36 0.56 2.52
CA PHE A 91 2.76 1.23 3.67
C PHE A 91 1.86 0.25 4.40
N VAL A 92 1.92 0.26 5.72
CA VAL A 92 1.14 -0.65 6.56
C VAL A 92 -0.11 0.03 7.11
N PHE A 93 -1.18 -0.72 7.36
CA PHE A 93 -2.37 -0.18 8.02
C PHE A 93 -3.06 -1.23 8.89
N ASP A 94 -3.85 -0.75 9.86
CA ASP A 94 -4.64 -1.61 10.74
C ASP A 94 -6.02 -1.95 10.16
N THR A 95 -6.63 -1.01 9.42
CA THR A 95 -7.91 -1.22 8.74
C THR A 95 -7.93 -0.35 7.49
N TRP A 96 -8.34 -0.93 6.36
CA TRP A 96 -8.38 -0.22 5.10
C TRP A 96 -9.57 0.75 5.07
N LYS A 97 -9.28 2.04 4.87
CA LYS A 97 -10.26 3.13 4.95
C LYS A 97 -11.02 3.39 3.64
N GLY A 98 -10.68 2.71 2.56
CA GLY A 98 -11.29 2.90 1.23
C GLY A 98 -10.46 3.77 0.29
N GLU A 99 -9.54 4.58 0.82
CA GLU A 99 -8.66 5.44 0.05
C GLU A 99 -7.26 5.58 0.66
N ALA A 100 -6.30 5.97 -0.18
CA ALA A 100 -4.93 6.27 0.20
C ALA A 100 -4.44 7.51 -0.57
N PRO A 101 -4.44 8.69 0.07
CA PRO A 101 -3.82 9.88 -0.47
C PRO A 101 -2.29 9.75 -0.47
N ILE A 102 -1.67 9.88 -1.65
CA ILE A 102 -0.23 9.68 -1.84
C ILE A 102 0.38 10.92 -2.48
N GLN A 103 1.47 11.41 -1.88
CA GLN A 103 2.32 12.44 -2.44
C GLN A 103 3.69 11.84 -2.78
N ILE A 104 4.21 12.18 -3.96
CA ILE A 104 5.57 11.82 -4.37
C ILE A 104 6.27 13.12 -4.72
N VAL A 105 7.35 13.44 -4.02
CA VAL A 105 8.19 14.60 -4.29
C VAL A 105 9.52 14.12 -4.82
N VAL A 106 9.96 14.69 -5.92
CA VAL A 106 11.23 14.32 -6.57
C VAL A 106 12.20 15.47 -6.37
N PHE A 107 13.37 15.12 -5.83
CA PHE A 107 14.49 16.02 -5.70
C PHE A 107 15.65 15.54 -6.57
N ASP A 108 16.52 16.45 -6.91
CA ASP A 108 17.88 16.21 -7.38
C ASP A 108 18.79 16.18 -6.13
N SER A 109 19.63 15.16 -6.00
CA SER A 109 20.28 14.76 -4.76
C SER A 109 21.80 14.98 -4.77
N ASN A 110 22.23 16.23 -4.92
CA ASN A 110 23.65 16.54 -5.06
C ASN A 110 24.44 16.12 -3.79
N THR A 111 25.19 15.02 -3.91
CA THR A 111 25.96 14.43 -2.82
C THR A 111 27.04 15.37 -2.25
N ASP A 112 27.50 16.34 -3.05
CA ASP A 112 28.57 17.27 -2.70
C ASP A 112 28.08 18.49 -1.89
N ASP A 113 26.86 18.97 -2.13
CA ASP A 113 26.36 20.24 -1.55
C ASP A 113 25.26 20.05 -0.47
N LYS A 114 24.86 18.80 -0.19
CA LYS A 114 23.85 18.41 0.83
C LYS A 114 22.49 19.10 0.69
N GLN A 115 22.21 19.73 -0.45
CA GLN A 115 20.94 20.39 -0.72
C GLN A 115 20.19 19.61 -1.79
N ASN A 116 19.08 19.01 -1.37
CA ASN A 116 18.14 18.38 -2.27
C ASN A 116 17.36 19.48 -3.00
N VAL A 117 17.54 19.60 -4.31
CA VAL A 117 16.87 20.62 -5.12
C VAL A 117 15.55 20.05 -5.64
N LEU A 118 14.45 20.78 -5.48
CA LEU A 118 13.15 20.30 -5.94
C LEU A 118 13.13 20.18 -7.46
N VAL A 119 12.80 18.99 -7.97
CA VAL A 119 12.59 18.73 -9.40
C VAL A 119 11.10 18.84 -9.75
N ASP A 120 10.26 18.10 -9.03
CA ASP A 120 8.81 18.10 -9.26
C ASP A 120 8.04 17.46 -8.10
N GLN A 121 6.71 17.49 -8.16
CA GLN A 121 5.82 16.84 -7.20
C GLN A 121 4.58 16.26 -7.89
N PHE A 122 4.06 15.19 -7.30
CA PHE A 122 2.90 14.44 -7.75
C PHE A 122 1.98 14.15 -6.57
N LEU A 123 0.68 14.17 -6.83
CA LEU A 123 -0.35 13.96 -5.81
C LEU A 123 -1.51 13.16 -6.41
N ASN A 124 -1.96 12.13 -5.72
CA ASN A 124 -3.09 11.32 -6.15
C ASN A 124 -3.83 10.68 -4.97
N ILE A 125 -5.15 10.55 -5.06
CA ILE A 125 -5.95 9.71 -4.15
C ILE A 125 -6.18 8.37 -4.83
N TYR A 126 -5.56 7.32 -4.29
CA TYR A 126 -5.92 5.97 -4.69
C TYR A 126 -7.22 5.56 -4.00
N ASN A 127 -8.22 5.15 -4.78
CA ASN A 127 -9.52 4.74 -4.28
C ASN A 127 -9.73 3.24 -4.54
N SER A 128 -10.10 2.49 -3.50
CA SER A 128 -10.53 1.10 -3.63
C SER A 128 -11.54 0.76 -2.54
N THR A 129 -12.70 0.25 -2.94
CA THR A 129 -13.73 -0.18 -1.98
C THR A 129 -13.34 -1.43 -1.19
N LYS A 130 -12.29 -2.15 -1.61
CA LYS A 130 -11.82 -3.38 -0.96
C LYS A 130 -10.31 -3.57 -1.05
N ALA A 131 -9.74 -4.11 0.03
CA ALA A 131 -8.44 -4.77 0.01
C ALA A 131 -8.58 -6.21 -0.50
N GLY A 132 -7.52 -6.73 -1.12
CA GLY A 132 -7.45 -8.17 -1.41
C GLY A 132 -7.12 -8.95 -0.13
N PHE A 133 -7.63 -10.17 0.01
CA PHE A 133 -7.57 -10.93 1.28
C PHE A 133 -6.32 -11.80 1.39
N ASN A 134 -5.83 -12.05 2.60
CA ASN A 134 -4.77 -13.02 2.90
C ASN A 134 -3.56 -12.94 1.93
N GLN A 135 -2.96 -11.75 1.81
CA GLN A 135 -1.87 -11.40 0.88
C GLN A 135 -2.21 -11.46 -0.62
N THR A 136 -3.44 -11.79 -1.00
CA THR A 136 -3.88 -11.71 -2.39
C THR A 136 -3.99 -10.25 -2.76
N SER A 137 -3.20 -9.78 -3.72
CA SER A 137 -3.39 -8.45 -4.29
C SER A 137 -4.66 -8.43 -5.14
N ILE A 138 -5.46 -7.37 -5.00
CA ILE A 138 -6.35 -7.00 -6.10
C ILE A 138 -5.53 -6.61 -7.33
N THR A 139 -6.15 -6.60 -8.52
CA THR A 139 -5.54 -6.11 -9.75
C THR A 139 -4.88 -4.75 -9.47
N ALA A 140 -3.55 -4.71 -9.64
CA ALA A 140 -2.80 -3.48 -9.46
C ALA A 140 -3.27 -2.44 -10.48
N VAL A 141 -3.43 -1.20 -10.02
CA VAL A 141 -3.81 -0.08 -10.88
C VAL A 141 -2.53 0.64 -11.28
N ASN A 142 -2.32 0.76 -12.59
CA ASN A 142 -1.23 1.57 -13.14
C ASN A 142 -1.70 3.01 -13.27
N LEU A 143 -0.95 3.92 -12.65
CA LEU A 143 -1.19 5.35 -12.67
C LEU A 143 -0.07 6.02 -13.46
N ASN A 144 -0.44 7.03 -14.25
CA ASN A 144 0.49 7.89 -14.97
C ASN A 144 0.15 9.33 -14.61
N LEU A 145 1.04 10.00 -13.89
CA LEU A 145 0.85 11.35 -13.42
C LEU A 145 1.82 12.30 -14.11
N ILE A 146 1.38 13.53 -14.29
CA ILE A 146 2.20 14.65 -14.75
C ILE A 146 2.51 15.52 -13.54
N GLY A 147 3.75 15.98 -13.45
CA GLY A 147 4.20 16.83 -12.38
C GLY A 147 3.57 18.22 -12.42
N THR A 148 3.70 18.95 -11.32
CA THR A 148 3.02 20.25 -11.15
C THR A 148 3.87 21.46 -11.54
N ARG A 149 5.17 21.28 -11.82
CA ARG A 149 6.02 22.41 -12.23
C ARG A 149 5.52 23.04 -13.54
N SER A 150 5.60 24.36 -13.65
CA SER A 150 4.97 25.10 -14.77
C SER A 150 5.70 24.94 -16.10
N LYS A 151 7.01 24.65 -16.10
CA LYS A 151 7.83 24.48 -17.31
C LYS A 151 8.27 23.04 -17.45
N ASN A 152 8.05 22.45 -18.62
CA ASN A 152 8.49 21.09 -18.98
C ASN A 152 8.16 20.06 -17.88
N PRO A 153 6.90 19.89 -17.46
CA PRO A 153 6.55 19.02 -16.34
C PRO A 153 7.04 17.59 -16.56
N THR A 154 7.49 16.96 -15.48
CA THR A 154 7.96 15.57 -15.52
C THR A 154 6.78 14.60 -15.56
N SER A 155 7.02 13.34 -15.94
CA SER A 155 5.99 12.30 -15.86
C SER A 155 6.44 11.13 -14.99
N LEU A 156 5.51 10.58 -14.23
CA LEU A 156 5.74 9.46 -13.34
C LEU A 156 4.66 8.40 -13.52
N ARG A 157 5.11 7.19 -13.85
CA ARG A 157 4.28 5.99 -13.91
C ARG A 157 4.61 5.08 -12.74
N PHE A 158 3.57 4.63 -12.04
CA PHE A 158 3.68 3.70 -10.92
C PHE A 158 2.45 2.80 -10.83
N SER A 159 2.55 1.71 -10.09
CA SER A 159 1.44 0.78 -9.84
C SER A 159 1.11 0.74 -8.35
N LEU A 160 -0.18 0.60 -8.04
CA LEU A 160 -0.69 0.47 -6.67
C LEU A 160 -1.57 -0.76 -6.52
N SER A 161 -1.39 -1.48 -5.41
CA SER A 161 -2.34 -2.49 -4.95
C SER A 161 -2.49 -2.42 -3.43
N VAL A 162 -3.62 -2.88 -2.93
CA VAL A 162 -3.91 -2.97 -1.49
C VAL A 162 -4.34 -4.40 -1.14
N TYR A 163 -3.77 -4.94 -0.07
CA TYR A 163 -4.07 -6.29 0.38
C TYR A 163 -3.88 -6.46 1.88
N CYS A 164 -4.58 -7.42 2.45
CA CYS A 164 -4.48 -7.80 3.85
C CYS A 164 -3.23 -8.65 4.09
N ASP A 165 -2.68 -8.58 5.29
CA ASP A 165 -1.63 -9.48 5.74
C ASP A 165 -2.16 -10.93 5.87
N PRO A 166 -1.29 -11.93 6.07
CA PRO A 166 -1.72 -13.30 6.24
C PRO A 166 -2.81 -13.43 7.30
N GLN A 167 -3.79 -14.27 7.03
CA GLN A 167 -4.90 -14.59 7.94
C GLN A 167 -5.87 -13.42 8.20
N TYR A 168 -5.71 -12.28 7.51
CA TYR A 168 -6.66 -11.17 7.54
C TYR A 168 -7.52 -11.12 6.28
N TYR A 169 -8.81 -10.85 6.47
CA TYR A 169 -9.87 -10.95 5.47
C TYR A 169 -10.88 -9.81 5.63
N GLY A 170 -11.89 -9.81 4.75
CA GLY A 170 -12.86 -8.74 4.63
C GLY A 170 -12.35 -7.64 3.71
N SER A 171 -13.26 -6.76 3.27
CA SER A 171 -12.90 -5.63 2.41
C SER A 171 -11.95 -4.64 3.07
N ASP A 172 -11.85 -4.66 4.39
CA ASP A 172 -11.10 -3.70 5.20
C ASP A 172 -9.94 -4.33 6.02
N CYS A 173 -9.70 -5.64 5.85
CA CYS A 173 -8.72 -6.43 6.61
C CYS A 173 -8.98 -6.54 8.13
N SER A 174 -10.21 -6.27 8.58
CA SER A 174 -10.56 -6.33 10.01
C SER A 174 -10.77 -7.75 10.55
N VAL A 175 -11.04 -8.73 9.67
CA VAL A 175 -11.45 -10.09 10.07
C VAL A 175 -10.25 -11.03 10.11
N LYS A 176 -9.88 -11.55 11.29
CA LYS A 176 -8.84 -12.58 11.42
C LYS A 176 -9.45 -13.98 11.31
N CYS A 177 -8.93 -14.80 10.39
CA CYS A 177 -9.29 -16.21 10.25
C CYS A 177 -8.05 -17.07 10.01
N VAL A 178 -7.79 -18.01 10.91
CA VAL A 178 -6.68 -18.96 10.77
C VAL A 178 -7.28 -20.31 10.39
N PRO A 179 -7.09 -20.80 9.14
CA PRO A 179 -7.58 -22.11 8.75
C PRO A 179 -6.90 -23.19 9.59
N THR A 180 -7.64 -24.23 9.97
CA THR A 180 -7.11 -25.37 10.74
C THR A 180 -7.67 -26.68 10.20
N ASN A 181 -6.88 -27.73 10.32
CA ASN A 181 -7.25 -29.11 10.00
C ASN A 181 -6.83 -30.06 11.14
N LYS A 182 -6.84 -29.53 12.37
CA LYS A 182 -6.46 -30.25 13.60
C LYS A 182 -7.72 -30.76 14.30
N CYS A 183 -7.55 -31.57 15.35
CA CYS A 183 -8.67 -32.13 16.11
C CYS A 183 -9.61 -31.07 16.73
N ASP A 184 -9.14 -29.84 16.90
CA ASP A 184 -9.90 -28.69 17.39
C ASP A 184 -10.63 -27.90 16.28
N GLY A 185 -10.50 -28.31 15.01
CA GLY A 185 -11.26 -27.73 13.91
C GLY A 185 -10.77 -28.15 12.51
N HIS A 186 -11.73 -28.39 11.63
CA HIS A 186 -11.52 -28.67 10.21
C HIS A 186 -12.22 -27.62 9.35
N TYR A 187 -11.56 -26.52 9.04
CA TYR A 187 -12.13 -25.45 8.21
C TYR A 187 -11.09 -24.64 7.45
N THR A 188 -11.50 -24.09 6.32
CA THR A 188 -10.81 -23.02 5.58
C THR A 188 -11.53 -21.69 5.76
N CYS A 189 -10.96 -20.60 5.24
CA CYS A 189 -11.53 -19.27 5.33
C CYS A 189 -11.87 -18.75 3.92
N ASP A 190 -13.09 -18.26 3.72
CA ASP A 190 -13.47 -17.57 2.48
C ASP A 190 -12.87 -16.15 2.42
N HIS A 191 -13.09 -15.43 1.32
CA HIS A 191 -12.59 -14.06 1.13
C HIS A 191 -13.09 -13.03 2.17
N ARG A 192 -14.17 -13.33 2.90
CA ARG A 192 -14.70 -12.51 4.01
C ARG A 192 -14.17 -12.95 5.37
N GLY A 193 -13.38 -14.03 5.43
CA GLY A 193 -12.92 -14.64 6.66
C GLY A 193 -13.95 -15.56 7.31
N THR A 194 -15.02 -15.93 6.60
CA THR A 194 -16.01 -16.88 7.08
C THR A 194 -15.42 -18.28 7.04
N LYS A 195 -15.54 -19.03 8.13
CA LYS A 195 -15.07 -20.41 8.23
C LYS A 195 -15.94 -21.32 7.37
N PHE A 196 -15.33 -22.12 6.50
CA PHE A 196 -15.98 -23.08 5.62
C PHE A 196 -15.41 -24.49 5.84
N VAL A 197 -16.27 -25.49 5.94
CA VAL A 197 -15.89 -26.90 6.18
C VAL A 197 -16.15 -27.69 4.89
N TYR A 198 -15.12 -28.32 4.31
CA TYR A 198 -15.32 -29.25 3.19
C TYR A 198 -15.88 -30.58 3.72
N GLY A 199 -16.98 -31.08 3.14
CA GLY A 199 -17.49 -32.43 3.41
C GLY A 199 -18.58 -32.56 4.47
N TRP A 200 -19.00 -31.47 5.13
CA TRP A 200 -20.18 -31.47 6.00
C TRP A 200 -21.22 -30.51 5.43
N ARG A 201 -22.05 -30.99 4.49
CA ARG A 201 -23.39 -30.42 4.37
C ARG A 201 -24.20 -30.92 5.57
N GLU A 202 -24.95 -29.99 6.15
CA GLU A 202 -25.94 -30.17 7.22
C GLU A 202 -25.39 -30.27 8.65
N GLN A 203 -25.34 -29.13 9.34
CA GLN A 203 -26.16 -28.82 10.53
C GLN A 203 -25.54 -27.65 11.29
N THR A 204 -26.14 -26.46 11.18
CA THR A 204 -26.14 -25.48 12.28
C THR A 204 -27.19 -24.39 12.05
N VAL A 205 -28.47 -24.76 12.16
CA VAL A 205 -29.45 -23.95 12.91
C VAL A 205 -30.36 -24.90 13.67
N GLN A 206 -29.83 -25.65 14.64
CA GLN A 206 -30.66 -26.14 15.75
C GLN A 206 -29.79 -26.58 16.92
N ASN A 207 -30.30 -26.24 18.10
CA ASN A 207 -29.94 -26.77 19.42
C ASN A 207 -28.89 -25.99 20.22
N ARG A 208 -29.35 -24.89 20.82
CA ARG A 208 -29.03 -24.62 22.23
C ARG A 208 -29.60 -25.76 23.06
N PHE A 209 -28.77 -26.75 23.39
CA PHE A 209 -29.08 -27.75 24.41
C PHE A 209 -29.17 -27.05 25.78
N GLN A 210 -30.38 -26.85 26.29
CA GLN A 210 -30.61 -26.94 27.73
C GLN A 210 -30.83 -28.41 28.05
N ALA A 211 -29.84 -29.05 28.66
CA ALA A 211 -29.99 -30.33 29.31
C ALA A 211 -29.79 -30.12 30.82
N VAL A 212 -30.89 -29.92 31.55
CA VAL A 212 -30.95 -30.23 32.97
C VAL A 212 -31.66 -31.57 33.07
N MET A 213 -30.94 -32.57 33.55
CA MET A 213 -31.38 -33.95 33.70
C MET A 213 -32.33 -34.13 34.90
N SER A 214 -33.34 -34.98 34.69
CA SER A 214 -33.68 -36.14 35.55
C SER A 214 -35.00 -36.15 36.32
N THR A 215 -35.64 -37.32 36.18
CA THR A 215 -36.66 -38.02 37.01
C THR A 215 -38.11 -37.51 37.06
N ALA A 216 -39.04 -38.28 36.48
CA ALA A 216 -39.96 -39.14 37.25
C ALA A 216 -40.91 -39.97 36.37
N VAL A 217 -40.80 -41.30 36.50
CA VAL A 217 -41.85 -42.34 36.60
C VAL A 217 -42.99 -42.36 35.56
N TYR A 218 -42.95 -43.39 34.69
CA TYR A 218 -44.12 -43.95 34.00
C TYR A 218 -44.90 -44.86 34.96
N THR A 219 -46.19 -44.60 35.16
CA THR A 219 -47.17 -45.64 35.54
C THR A 219 -48.12 -45.85 34.37
N GLN A 220 -48.05 -47.03 33.74
CA GLN A 220 -49.17 -47.58 32.99
C GLN A 220 -49.91 -48.55 33.90
N VAL A 221 -51.24 -48.45 33.96
CA VAL A 221 -52.11 -49.62 34.14
C VAL A 221 -53.37 -49.40 33.29
N SER A 222 -53.72 -50.50 32.60
CA SER A 222 -54.85 -50.84 31.72
C SER A 222 -56.14 -50.03 31.80
#